data_AF-A0A0B2D4P5-F1
#
_entry.id   AF-A0A0B2D4P5-F1
#
_cell.length_a   1.000
_cell.length_b   1.000
_cell.length_c   1.000
_cell.angle_alpha   90.00
_cell.angle_beta   90.00
_cell.angle_gamma   90.00
#
_symmetry.space_group_name_H-M   'P 1'
#
loop_
_entity.id
_entity.type
_entity.pdbx_description
1 polymer ?
#
loop_
_entity_poly.entity_id
_entity_poly.type
_entity_poly.pdbx_seq_one_letter_code
_entity_poly.pdbx_strand_id
1 'polypeptide(L)'
;MSASKTLLICWLGLVLLSVGTVALGGLGTSLALAGGMLAVALGKAWLITDGFMELRHAPLFWRVLLFGWPLAMAGGVWLTLL
;
A
#
# COMPACT_ATOMS: atom_id res chain seq x y z
N MET A 1 -14.35 -17.61 -3.44
CA MET A 1 -13.08 -17.96 -4.11
C MET A 1 -12.25 -18.81 -3.17
N SER A 2 -11.44 -19.75 -3.67
CA SER A 2 -10.46 -20.46 -2.82
C SER A 2 -9.43 -19.46 -2.26
N ALA A 3 -9.04 -19.62 -0.99
CA ALA A 3 -8.06 -18.77 -0.31
C ALA A 3 -6.77 -18.62 -1.13
N SER A 4 -6.33 -19.70 -1.78
CA SER A 4 -5.15 -19.71 -2.66
C SER A 4 -5.30 -18.76 -3.85
N LYS A 5 -6.49 -18.65 -4.46
CA LYS A 5 -6.72 -17.69 -5.56
C LYS A 5 -6.62 -16.25 -5.07
N THR A 6 -7.18 -15.94 -3.89
CA THR A 6 -7.06 -14.60 -3.31
C THR A 6 -5.61 -14.25 -3.02
N LEU A 7 -4.86 -15.15 -2.38
CA LEU A 7 -3.44 -14.93 -2.09
C LEU A 7 -2.61 -14.73 -3.36
N LEU A 8 -2.92 -15.46 -4.44
CA LEU A 8 -2.22 -15.33 -5.71
C LEU A 8 -2.52 -13.98 -6.39
N ILE A 9 -3.77 -13.50 -6.31
CA ILE A 9 -4.14 -12.16 -6.79
C ILE A 9 -3.44 -11.07 -5.96
N CYS A 10 -3.42 -11.19 -4.63
CA CYS A 10 -2.70 -10.27 -3.76
C CYS A 10 -1.19 -10.31 -4.06
N TRP A 11 -0.62 -11.49 -4.27
CA TRP A 11 0.78 -11.60 -4.64
C TRP A 11 1.08 -10.87 -5.96
N LEU A 12 0.27 -11.08 -7.01
CA LEU A 12 0.41 -10.36 -8.28
C LEU A 12 0.28 -8.84 -8.10
N GLY A 13 -0.68 -8.39 -7.29
CA GLY A 13 -0.84 -6.98 -6.95
C GLY A 13 0.42 -6.39 -6.28
N LEU A 14 1.03 -7.10 -5.34
CA LEU A 14 2.29 -6.67 -4.70
C LEU A 14 3.46 -6.62 -5.68
N VAL A 15 3.54 -7.57 -6.62
CA VAL A 15 4.55 -7.55 -7.68
C VAL A 15 4.40 -6.29 -8.53
N LEU A 16 3.18 -6.00 -9.00
CA LEU A 16 2.90 -4.81 -9.81
C LEU A 16 3.23 -3.51 -9.06
N LEU A 17 2.81 -3.40 -7.80
CA LEU A 17 3.13 -2.23 -6.98
C LEU A 17 4.63 -2.10 -6.72
N SER A 18 5.36 -3.21 -6.62
CA SER A 18 6.82 -3.19 -6.44
C SER A 18 7.57 -2.76 -7.69
N VAL A 19 7.15 -3.24 -8.86
CA VAL A 19 7.66 -2.73 -10.15
C VAL A 19 7.33 -1.24 -10.29
N GLY A 20 6.11 -0.82 -9.95
CA GLY A 20 5.71 0.58 -9.95
C GLY A 20 6.57 1.46 -9.03
N THR A 21 7.00 0.92 -7.88
CA THR A 21 7.94 1.61 -6.96
C THR A 21 9.27 1.92 -7.66
N VAL A 22 9.87 0.93 -8.33
CA VAL A 22 11.13 1.09 -9.05
C VAL A 22 10.97 2.04 -10.23
N ALA A 23 9.88 1.89 -10.99
CA ALA A 23 9.59 2.76 -12.13
C ALA A 23 9.45 4.23 -11.70
N LEU A 24 8.68 4.51 -10.64
CA LEU A 24 8.54 5.87 -10.11
C LEU A 24 9.86 6.44 -9.60
N GLY A 25 10.68 5.63 -8.92
CA GLY A 25 12.00 6.05 -8.44
C GLY A 25 12.98 6.42 -9.56
N GLY A 26 12.78 5.89 -10.77
CA GLY A 26 13.59 6.20 -11.95
C GLY A 26 13.20 7.48 -12.69
N LEU A 27 12.05 8.09 -12.37
CA LEU A 27 11.51 9.26 -13.09
C LEU A 27 11.99 10.62 -12.54
N GLY A 28 12.84 10.61 -11.50
CA GLY A 28 13.38 11.82 -10.87
C GLY A 28 12.57 12.31 -9.67
N THR A 29 12.70 13.59 -9.33
CA THR A 29 12.15 14.17 -8.10
C THR A 29 11.14 15.27 -8.42
N SER A 30 9.86 14.99 -8.17
CA SER A 30 8.79 15.98 -8.22
C SER A 30 7.73 15.66 -7.18
N LEU A 31 6.94 16.66 -6.79
CA LEU A 31 5.86 16.48 -5.82
C LEU A 31 4.81 15.48 -6.31
N ALA A 32 4.51 15.48 -7.61
CA ALA A 32 3.60 14.50 -8.22
C ALA A 32 4.15 13.07 -8.15
N LEU A 33 5.44 12.87 -8.40
CA LEU A 33 6.09 11.57 -8.28
C LEU A 33 6.15 11.09 -6.83
N ALA A 34 6.40 11.99 -5.88
CA ALA A 34 6.31 11.68 -4.46
C ALA A 34 4.89 11.25 -4.07
N GLY A 35 3.86 11.92 -4.58
CA GLY A 35 2.46 11.55 -4.37
C GLY A 35 2.16 10.15 -4.93
N GLY A 36 2.66 9.85 -6.13
CA GLY A 36 2.57 8.51 -6.72
C GLY A 36 3.28 7.44 -5.88
N MET A 37 4.47 7.74 -5.36
CA MET A 37 5.24 6.85 -4.49
C MET A 37 4.48 6.53 -3.19
N LEU A 38 3.90 7.56 -2.56
CA LEU A 38 3.06 7.39 -1.37
C LEU A 38 1.80 6.58 -1.67
N ALA A 39 1.14 6.81 -2.81
CA ALA A 39 -0.01 6.02 -3.23
C ALA A 39 0.34 4.53 -3.43
N VAL A 40 1.50 4.24 -4.05
CA VAL A 40 2.01 2.87 -4.20
C VAL A 40 2.30 2.23 -2.84
N ALA A 41 2.89 2.97 -1.90
CA ALA A 41 3.16 2.49 -0.55
C ALA A 41 1.86 2.18 0.21
N LEU A 42 0.86 3.05 0.14
CA LEU A 42 -0.47 2.82 0.74
C LEU A 42 -1.18 1.64 0.08
N GLY A 43 -1.07 1.49 -1.23
CA GLY A 43 -1.61 0.33 -1.96
C GLY A 43 -1.02 -0.99 -1.46
N LYS A 44 0.30 -1.04 -1.22
CA LYS A 44 0.97 -2.22 -0.64
C LYS A 44 0.46 -2.51 0.77
N ALA A 45 0.39 -1.48 1.61
CA ALA A 45 -0.12 -1.61 2.96
C ALA A 45 -1.55 -2.18 2.96
N TRP A 46 -2.44 -1.65 2.13
CA TRP A 46 -3.80 -2.16 2.00
C TRP A 46 -3.83 -3.64 1.60
N LEU A 47 -3.06 -4.00 0.56
CA LEU A 47 -3.04 -5.37 0.03
C LEU A 47 -2.52 -6.40 1.04
N ILE A 48 -1.53 -6.02 1.85
CA ILE A 48 -0.99 -6.87 2.92
C ILE A 48 -2.03 -7.01 4.04
N THR A 49 -2.60 -5.89 4.48
CA THR A 49 -3.54 -5.85 5.61
C THR A 49 -4.82 -6.63 5.30
N ASP A 50 -5.46 -6.37 4.16
CA ASP A 50 -6.72 -7.06 3.80
C ASP A 50 -6.50 -8.44 3.17
N GLY A 51 -5.46 -8.58 2.35
CA GLY A 51 -5.22 -9.78 1.53
C GLY A 51 -4.44 -10.88 2.25
N PHE A 52 -3.25 -10.55 2.77
CA PHE A 52 -2.35 -11.54 3.38
C PHE A 52 -2.65 -11.81 4.85
N MET A 53 -2.98 -10.78 5.63
CA MET A 53 -3.32 -10.93 7.05
C MET A 53 -4.77 -11.38 7.27
N GLU A 54 -5.54 -11.57 6.19
CA GLU A 54 -6.97 -11.92 6.18
C GLU A 54 -7.85 -11.05 7.10
N LEU A 55 -7.42 -9.82 7.40
CA LEU A 55 -8.14 -8.91 8.29
C LEU A 55 -9.50 -8.47 7.72
N ARG A 56 -9.82 -8.82 6.48
CA ARG A 56 -11.18 -8.77 5.90
C ARG A 56 -12.25 -9.40 6.80
N HIS A 57 -11.90 -10.42 7.61
CA HIS A 57 -12.81 -11.06 8.56
C HIS A 57 -12.59 -10.61 10.01
N ALA A 58 -11.61 -9.74 10.26
CA ALA A 58 -11.28 -9.25 11.58
C ALA A 58 -12.13 -8.03 11.96
N PRO A 59 -12.25 -7.72 13.27
CA PRO A 59 -12.91 -6.51 13.74
C PRO A 59 -12.34 -5.25 13.09
N LEU A 60 -13.22 -4.30 12.76
CA LEU A 60 -12.87 -3.01 12.14
C LEU A 60 -11.75 -2.28 12.88
N PHE A 61 -11.70 -2.38 14.21
CA PHE A 61 -10.63 -1.78 15.03
C PHE A 61 -9.23 -2.17 14.55
N TRP A 62 -8.99 -3.45 14.24
CA TRP A 62 -7.68 -3.93 13.79
C TRP A 62 -7.33 -3.47 12.38
N ARG A 63 -8.34 -3.43 11.48
CA ARG A 63 -8.15 -2.89 10.12
C ARG A 63 -7.80 -1.41 10.17
N VAL A 64 -8.50 -0.63 10.99
CA VAL A 64 -8.25 0.80 11.17
C VAL A 64 -6.89 1.04 11.80
N LEU A 65 -6.50 0.26 12.82
CA LEU A 65 -5.20 0.43 13.47
C LEU A 65 -4.04 0.14 12.50
N LEU A 66 -4.12 -0.96 11.77
CA LEU A 66 -3.06 -1.39 10.85
C LEU A 66 -2.98 -0.55 9.58
N PHE A 67 -4.11 -0.07 9.05
CA PHE A 67 -4.12 0.82 7.89
C PHE A 67 -3.93 2.29 8.26
N GLY A 68 -4.34 2.68 9.46
CA GLY A 68 -4.21 4.05 9.99
C GLY A 68 -2.76 4.46 10.19
N TRP A 69 -1.88 3.52 10.56
CA TRP A 69 -0.46 3.81 10.70
C TRP A 69 0.23 4.20 9.36
N PRO A 70 0.13 3.42 8.28
CA PRO A 70 0.59 3.80 6.95
C PRO A 70 0.00 5.12 6.46
N LEU A 71 -1.29 5.37 6.71
CA LEU A 71 -1.95 6.64 6.38
C LEU A 71 -1.33 7.83 7.12
N ALA A 72 -1.13 7.70 8.43
CA ALA A 72 -0.52 8.74 9.24
C ALA A 72 0.92 9.03 8.78
N MET A 73 1.70 7.98 8.49
CA MET A 73 3.05 8.12 7.95
C MET A 73 3.08 8.79 6.58
N ALA A 74 2.23 8.34 5.64
CA ALA A 74 2.16 8.94 4.32
C ALA A 74 1.72 10.41 4.38
N GLY A 75 0.75 10.75 5.24
CA GLY A 75 0.34 12.12 5.49
C GLY A 75 1.47 12.97 6.08
N GLY A 76 2.19 12.44 7.08
CA GLY A 76 3.35 13.11 7.67
C GLY A 76 4.44 13.39 6.64
N VAL A 77 4.81 12.39 5.84
CA VAL A 77 5.79 12.56 4.75
C VAL A 77 5.29 13.59 3.73
N TRP A 78 4.03 13.52 3.31
CA TRP A 78 3.47 14.48 2.35
C TRP A 78 3.55 15.91 2.86
N LEU A 79 3.21 16.16 4.13
CA LEU A 79 3.30 17.48 4.75
C LEU A 79 4.73 18.03 4.78
N THR A 80 5.75 17.16 4.90
CA THR A 80 7.16 17.60 4.84
C THR A 80 7.63 17.98 3.43
N LEU A 81 6.87 17.63 2.40
CA LEU A 81 7.20 17.88 1.00
C LEU A 81 6.47 19.10 0.42
N LEU A 82 5.51 19.67 1.16
CA LEU A 82 4.83 20.93 0.83
C LEU A 82 5.66 22.13 1.33
#